data_AF-A0A259NC99-F1
#
_entry.id   AF-A0A259NC99-F1
#
_cell.length_a   1.000
_cell.length_b   1.000
_cell.length_c   1.000
_cell.angle_alpha   90.00
_cell.angle_beta   90.00
_cell.angle_gamma   90.00
#
_symmetry.space_group_name_H-M   'P 1'
#
loop_
_entity.id
_entity.type
_entity.pdbx_description
1 polymer ?
#
loop_
_entity_poly.entity_id
_entity_poly.type
_entity_poly.pdbx_seq_one_letter_code
_entity_poly.pdbx_strand_id
1 'polypeptide(L)'
;QRIERLGTQNGFTPWPYLTEIHAGRIHLIQANQIESLLRMASSDRVDAVYLNPKVVAHHLGQMGMATDSLVYDPTLPHVEDHYYLSSIRHRQLIEAFNRFLAERADLVTAIRLRHGL
;
A
#
# COMPACT_ATOMS: atom_id res chain seq x y z
N GLN A 1 -7.89 -19.31 0.22
CA GLN A 1 -7.89 -19.29 1.70
C GLN A 1 -8.84 -18.20 2.17
N ARG A 2 -9.43 -18.32 3.38
CA ARG A 2 -10.22 -17.24 3.98
C ARG A 2 -9.32 -16.43 4.91
N ILE A 3 -9.31 -15.11 4.75
CA ILE A 3 -8.58 -14.20 5.66
C ILE A 3 -9.45 -14.01 6.91
N GLU A 4 -8.88 -14.25 8.08
CA GLU A 4 -9.53 -13.98 9.37
C GLU A 4 -8.85 -12.82 10.11
N ARG A 5 -7.54 -12.65 9.92
CA ARG A 5 -6.70 -11.60 10.50
C ARG A 5 -6.02 -10.82 9.39
N LEU A 6 -6.42 -9.57 9.19
CA LEU A 6 -5.88 -8.68 8.16
C LEU A 6 -5.02 -7.59 8.80
N GLY A 7 -3.74 -7.51 8.45
CA GLY A 7 -2.86 -6.41 8.83
C GLY A 7 -2.96 -5.23 7.87
N THR A 8 -2.95 -4.00 8.36
CA THR A 8 -2.81 -2.78 7.53
C THR A 8 -2.04 -1.70 8.29
N GLN A 9 -1.53 -0.69 7.58
CA GLN A 9 -0.92 0.47 8.22
C GLN A 9 -1.99 1.32 8.91
N ASN A 10 -1.67 1.87 10.09
CA ASN A 10 -2.53 2.83 10.76
C ASN A 10 -2.81 4.04 9.85
N GLY A 11 -4.06 4.50 9.80
CA GLY A 11 -4.50 5.56 8.88
C GLY A 11 -4.82 5.10 7.46
N PHE A 12 -4.68 3.81 7.14
CA PHE A 12 -5.08 3.24 5.85
C PHE A 12 -6.36 2.39 5.98
N THR A 13 -7.25 2.57 5.00
CA THR A 13 -8.53 1.85 4.94
C THR A 13 -8.47 0.73 3.90
N PRO A 14 -8.65 -0.55 4.30
CA PRO A 14 -8.73 -1.67 3.36
C PRO A 14 -10.14 -1.74 2.75
N TRP A 15 -10.44 -0.81 1.83
CA TRP A 15 -11.77 -0.64 1.24
C TRP A 15 -12.47 -1.95 0.79
N PRO A 16 -11.80 -2.89 0.09
CA PRO A 16 -12.45 -4.13 -0.36
C PRO A 16 -12.91 -5.05 0.78
N TYR A 17 -12.35 -4.89 1.98
CA TYR A 17 -12.61 -5.74 3.14
C TYR A 17 -13.53 -5.09 4.19
N LEU A 18 -13.95 -3.82 3.99
CA LEU A 18 -14.71 -3.08 4.99
C LEU A 18 -16.00 -3.79 5.42
N THR A 19 -16.76 -4.37 4.49
CA THR A 19 -17.99 -5.09 4.82
C THR A 19 -17.71 -6.29 5.73
N GLU A 20 -16.64 -7.04 5.46
CA GLU A 20 -16.25 -8.21 6.25
C GLU A 20 -15.70 -7.82 7.63
N ILE A 21 -14.96 -6.70 7.70
CA ILE A 21 -14.45 -6.12 8.94
C ILE A 21 -15.60 -5.63 9.81
N HIS A 22 -16.54 -4.85 9.26
CA HIS A 22 -17.70 -4.35 10.00
C HIS A 22 -18.63 -5.47 10.46
N ALA A 23 -18.71 -6.58 9.72
CA ALA A 23 -19.45 -7.76 10.11
C ALA A 23 -18.72 -8.65 11.13
N GLY A 24 -17.50 -8.28 11.56
CA GLY A 24 -16.71 -9.05 12.52
C GLY A 24 -16.13 -10.35 11.97
N ARG A 25 -16.18 -10.57 10.65
CA ARG A 25 -15.65 -11.77 9.98
C ARG A 25 -14.14 -11.67 9.73
N ILE A 26 -13.62 -10.45 9.63
CA ILE A 26 -12.19 -10.16 9.57
C ILE A 26 -11.81 -9.27 10.75
N HIS A 27 -10.82 -9.72 11.52
CA HIS A 27 -10.19 -8.93 12.57
C HIS A 27 -9.08 -8.06 11.95
N LEU A 28 -9.28 -6.74 11.99
CA LEU A 28 -8.32 -5.77 11.48
C LEU A 28 -7.25 -5.46 12.53
N ILE A 29 -5.98 -5.68 12.17
CA ILE A 29 -4.81 -5.35 12.99
C ILE A 29 -4.07 -4.19 12.34
N GLN A 30 -3.85 -3.12 13.10
CA GLN A 30 -3.18 -1.93 12.61
C GLN A 30 -1.83 -1.73 13.31
N ALA A 31 -0.83 -1.34 12.53
CA ALA A 31 0.48 -0.96 13.05
C ALA A 31 1.03 0.27 12.32
N ASN A 32 1.89 1.04 12.99
CA ASN A 32 2.50 2.22 12.39
C ASN A 32 3.68 1.87 11.47
N GLN A 33 4.46 0.85 11.86
CA GLN A 33 5.66 0.42 11.14
C GLN A 33 5.34 -0.72 10.18
N ILE A 34 5.74 -0.57 8.92
CA ILE A 34 5.53 -1.58 7.88
C ILE A 34 6.29 -2.86 8.24
N GLU A 35 7.52 -2.74 8.75
CA GLU A 35 8.35 -3.87 9.16
C GLU A 35 7.64 -4.74 10.22
N SER A 36 6.85 -4.13 11.11
CA SER A 36 6.06 -4.89 12.08
C SER A 36 4.95 -5.70 11.40
N LEU A 37 4.27 -5.13 10.40
CA LEU A 37 3.25 -5.84 9.61
C LEU A 37 3.87 -7.01 8.84
N LEU A 38 5.01 -6.78 8.19
CA LEU A 38 5.70 -7.82 7.43
C LEU A 38 6.19 -8.97 8.32
N ARG A 39 6.72 -8.67 9.52
CA ARG A 39 7.07 -9.71 10.51
C ARG A 39 5.85 -10.47 11.01
N MET A 40 4.72 -9.79 11.25
CA MET A 40 3.49 -10.46 11.67
C MET A 40 2.99 -11.43 10.60
N ALA A 41 3.01 -11.03 9.33
CA ALA A 41 2.63 -11.91 8.22
C ALA A 41 3.60 -13.10 8.10
N SER A 42 4.90 -12.83 8.17
CA SER A 42 5.95 -13.87 8.05
C SER A 42 6.02 -14.82 9.26
N SER A 43 5.30 -14.54 10.34
CA SER A 43 5.23 -15.39 11.55
C SER A 43 3.81 -15.90 11.82
N ASP A 44 2.93 -15.88 10.80
CA ASP A 44 1.54 -16.35 10.87
C ASP A 44 0.67 -15.69 11.96
N ARG A 45 1.08 -14.50 12.43
CA ARG A 45 0.30 -13.68 13.38
C ARG A 45 -0.86 -12.97 12.70
N VAL A 46 -0.75 -12.72 11.39
CA VAL A 46 -1.83 -12.29 10.51
C VAL A 46 -1.84 -13.18 9.27
N ASP A 47 -2.99 -13.36 8.64
CA ASP A 47 -3.12 -14.23 7.47
C ASP A 47 -2.75 -13.48 6.18
N ALA A 48 -2.94 -12.16 6.17
CA ALA A 48 -2.58 -11.29 5.06
C ALA A 48 -2.26 -9.87 5.56
N VAL A 49 -1.52 -9.11 4.73
CA VAL A 49 -1.35 -7.66 4.90
C VAL A 49 -1.89 -6.92 3.69
N TYR A 50 -2.64 -5.86 3.92
CA TYR A 50 -3.16 -4.97 2.89
C TYR A 50 -2.23 -3.75 2.75
N LEU A 51 -1.28 -3.84 1.83
CA LEU A 51 -0.26 -2.82 1.57
C LEU A 51 0.04 -2.73 0.07
N ASN A 52 0.66 -1.64 -0.38
CA ASN A 52 1.13 -1.53 -1.77
C ASN A 52 2.25 -2.56 -2.04
N PRO A 53 2.14 -3.43 -3.05
CA PRO A 53 3.13 -4.47 -3.33
C PRO A 53 4.55 -3.93 -3.58
N LYS A 54 4.70 -2.77 -4.23
CA LYS A 54 6.01 -2.14 -4.46
C LYS A 54 6.64 -1.66 -3.15
N VAL A 55 5.83 -1.17 -2.21
CA VAL A 55 6.29 -0.78 -0.87
C VAL A 55 6.72 -2.01 -0.08
N VAL A 56 5.93 -3.09 -0.11
CA VAL A 56 6.29 -4.37 0.52
C VAL A 56 7.64 -4.89 0.00
N ALA A 57 7.80 -4.95 -1.33
CA ALA A 57 9.05 -5.40 -1.95
C ALA A 57 10.27 -4.56 -1.52
N HIS A 58 10.10 -3.23 -1.43
CA HIS A 58 11.15 -2.32 -0.95
C HIS A 58 11.57 -2.64 0.50
N HIS A 59 10.61 -2.78 1.41
CA HIS A 59 10.89 -3.06 2.82
C HIS A 59 11.44 -4.48 3.04
N LEU A 60 10.97 -5.50 2.31
CA LEU A 60 11.55 -6.85 2.37
C LEU A 60 13.03 -6.84 1.99
N GLY A 61 13.40 -6.11 0.93
CA GLY A 61 14.79 -5.93 0.54
C GLY A 61 15.63 -5.24 1.61
N GLN A 62 15.11 -4.18 2.25
CA GLN A 62 15.79 -3.50 3.36
C GLN A 62 15.96 -4.38 4.62
N MET A 63 15.01 -5.28 4.86
CA MET A 63 15.05 -6.22 5.98
C MET A 63 15.97 -7.43 5.72
N GLY A 64 16.51 -7.58 4.50
CA GLY A 64 17.29 -8.75 4.11
C GLY A 64 16.46 -10.03 4.06
N MET A 65 15.13 -9.92 3.90
CA MET A 65 14.23 -11.06 3.80
C MET A 65 14.19 -11.55 2.36
N ALA A 66 13.93 -12.85 2.19
CA ALA A 66 13.69 -13.41 0.87
C ALA A 66 12.47 -12.72 0.23
N THR A 67 12.58 -12.35 -1.04
CA THR A 67 11.52 -11.57 -1.73
C THR A 67 10.23 -12.36 -1.94
N ASP A 68 10.30 -13.69 -1.80
CA ASP A 68 9.20 -14.65 -1.86
C ASP A 68 8.67 -15.05 -0.48
N SER A 69 9.21 -14.50 0.62
CA SER A 69 8.70 -14.77 1.97
C SER A 69 7.27 -14.28 2.18
N LEU A 70 6.85 -13.30 1.39
CA LEU A 70 5.48 -12.84 1.26
C LEU A 70 5.17 -12.69 -0.23
N VAL A 71 4.07 -13.30 -0.67
CA VAL A 71 3.65 -13.26 -2.06
C VAL A 71 2.45 -12.33 -2.23
N TYR A 72 2.45 -11.56 -3.31
CA TYR A 72 1.26 -10.84 -3.73
C TYR A 72 0.28 -11.82 -4.38
N ASP A 73 -0.93 -11.94 -3.83
CA ASP A 73 -2.01 -12.76 -4.38
C ASP A 73 -3.03 -11.85 -5.10
N PRO A 74 -3.01 -11.79 -6.45
CA PRO A 74 -3.92 -10.95 -7.22
C PRO A 74 -5.36 -11.47 -7.23
N THR A 75 -5.63 -12.70 -6.74
CA THR A 75 -6.99 -13.27 -6.66
C THR A 75 -7.77 -12.73 -5.47
N LEU A 76 -7.07 -12.15 -4.49
CA LEU A 76 -7.67 -11.49 -3.35
C LEU A 76 -8.24 -10.12 -3.74
N PRO A 77 -9.34 -9.67 -3.10
CA PRO A 77 -9.86 -8.32 -3.28
C PRO A 77 -8.77 -7.25 -3.06
N HIS A 78 -8.54 -6.43 -4.07
CA HIS A 78 -7.59 -5.33 -4.04
C HIS A 78 -8.14 -4.13 -4.84
N VAL A 79 -7.52 -2.96 -4.66
CA VAL A 79 -7.80 -1.79 -5.47
C VAL A 79 -6.56 -1.43 -6.28
N GLU A 80 -6.78 -1.09 -7.54
CA GLU A 80 -5.79 -0.35 -8.33
C GLU A 80 -6.16 1.13 -8.23
N ASP A 81 -5.24 1.94 -7.71
CA ASP A 81 -5.47 3.37 -7.51
C ASP A 81 -4.18 4.16 -7.78
N HIS A 82 -4.32 5.47 -7.83
CA HIS A 82 -3.25 6.42 -8.07
C HIS A 82 -3.07 7.36 -6.88
N TYR A 83 -1.85 7.86 -6.70
CA TYR A 83 -1.57 8.88 -5.70
C TYR A 83 -1.85 10.27 -6.29
N TYR A 84 -2.59 11.08 -5.54
CA TYR A 84 -2.94 12.45 -5.92
C TYR A 84 -2.48 13.45 -4.86
N LEU A 85 -2.12 14.65 -5.30
CA LEU A 85 -1.95 15.78 -4.40
C LEU A 85 -3.32 16.33 -4.00
N SER A 86 -3.57 16.45 -2.70
CA SER A 86 -4.83 16.99 -2.17
C SER A 86 -4.60 18.25 -1.35
N SER A 87 -5.53 19.21 -1.46
CA SER A 87 -5.56 20.42 -0.62
C SER A 87 -6.97 21.01 -0.59
N ILE A 88 -7.43 21.41 0.60
CA ILE A 88 -8.72 22.10 0.77
C ILE A 88 -8.56 23.62 0.56
N ARG A 89 -7.39 24.17 0.90
CA ARG A 89 -7.17 25.63 0.96
C ARG A 89 -6.42 26.19 -0.25
N HIS A 90 -5.70 25.36 -1.00
CA HIS A 90 -4.77 25.82 -2.03
C HIS A 90 -5.07 25.19 -3.39
N ARG A 91 -6.21 25.55 -3.99
CA ARG A 91 -6.59 25.08 -5.33
C ARG A 91 -5.54 25.43 -6.39
N GLN A 92 -4.94 26.61 -6.31
CA GLN A 92 -3.91 27.03 -7.28
C GLN A 92 -2.67 26.13 -7.26
N LEU A 93 -2.34 25.53 -6.11
CA LEU A 93 -1.23 24.58 -5.99
C LEU A 93 -1.54 23.28 -6.73
N ILE A 94 -2.77 22.78 -6.63
CA ILE A 94 -3.22 21.60 -7.38
C ILE A 94 -3.14 21.87 -8.88
N GLU A 95 -3.63 23.02 -9.33
CA GLU A 95 -3.57 23.42 -10.74
C GLU A 95 -2.12 23.56 -11.24
N ALA A 96 -1.24 24.16 -10.46
CA ALA A 96 0.18 24.27 -10.78
C ALA A 96 0.87 22.90 -10.84
N PHE A 97 0.54 21.99 -9.92
CA PHE A 97 1.09 20.63 -9.92
C PHE A 97 0.61 19.81 -11.12
N ASN A 98 -0.68 19.89 -11.46
CA ASN A 98 -1.23 19.24 -12.65
C ASN A 98 -0.53 19.72 -13.93
N ARG A 99 -0.30 21.03 -14.06
CA ARG A 99 0.45 21.58 -15.18
C ARG A 99 1.90 21.11 -15.20
N PHE A 100 2.57 21.08 -14.04
CA PHE A 100 3.92 20.55 -13.92
C PHE A 100 4.01 19.09 -14.40
N LEU A 101 3.08 18.22 -14.00
CA LEU A 101 3.05 16.82 -14.43
C LEU A 101 2.94 16.67 -15.95
N ALA A 102 2.18 17.55 -16.61
CA ALA A 102 2.03 17.55 -18.07
C ALA A 102 3.25 18.14 -18.79
N GLU A 103 3.72 19.33 -18.39
CA GLU A 103 4.81 20.06 -19.05
C GLU A 103 6.19 19.44 -18.81
N ARG A 104 6.34 18.62 -17.76
CA ARG A 104 7.59 17.96 -17.37
C ARG A 104 7.47 16.44 -17.39
N ALA A 105 6.66 15.89 -18.29
CA ALA A 105 6.40 14.46 -18.39
C ALA A 105 7.69 13.60 -18.49
N ASP A 106 8.68 14.05 -19.26
CA ASP A 106 9.97 13.33 -19.40
C ASP A 106 10.74 13.27 -18.09
N LEU A 107 10.78 14.39 -17.35
CA LEU A 107 11.40 14.45 -16.03
C LEU A 107 10.68 13.54 -15.04
N VAL A 108 9.34 13.58 -15.02
CA VAL A 108 8.52 12.71 -14.16
C VAL A 108 8.78 11.24 -14.49
N THR A 109 8.86 10.89 -15.76
CA THR A 109 9.18 9.53 -16.22
C THR A 109 10.58 9.11 -15.78
N ALA A 110 11.59 9.97 -15.93
CA ALA A 110 12.95 9.69 -15.47
C ALA A 110 13.03 9.49 -13.95
N ILE A 111 12.27 10.24 -13.16
CA ILE A 111 12.18 10.05 -11.70
C ILE A 111 11.53 8.70 -11.38
N ARG A 112 10.43 8.34 -12.05
CA ARG A 112 9.76 7.04 -11.85
C ARG A 112 10.70 5.87 -12.13
N LEU A 113 11.38 5.90 -13.28
CA LEU A 113 12.36 4.87 -13.64
C LEU A 113 13.49 4.74 -12.61
N ARG A 114 14.02 5.86 -12.10
CA ARG A 114 15.05 5.86 -11.05
C ARG A 114 14.60 5.12 -9.78
N HIS A 115 13.30 5.11 -9.49
CA HIS A 115 12.73 4.48 -8.31
C HIS A 115 12.00 3.16 -8.61
N GLY A 116 12.15 2.59 -9.82
CA GLY A 116 11.51 1.31 -10.19
C GLY A 116 9.98 1.40 -10.38
N LEU A 117 9.48 2.59 -10.74
CA LEU A 117 8.06 2.88 -10.93
C LEU A 117 7.62 2.94 -12.39
#